data_AF-A0A967VNC2-F1
#
_entry.id   AF-A0A967VNC2-F1
#
_cell.length_a   1.000
_cell.length_b   1.000
_cell.length_c   1.000
_cell.angle_alpha   90.00
_cell.angle_beta   90.00
_cell.angle_gamma   90.00
#
_symmetry.space_group_name_H-M   'P 1'
#
loop_
_entity.id
_entity.type
_entity.pdbx_description
1 polymer ?
#
loop_
_entity_poly.entity_id
_entity_poly.type
_entity_poly.pdbx_seq_one_letter_code
_entity_poly.pdbx_strand_id
1 'polypeptide(L)'
;MAEPPRTTDPPDAFHARQAALLRLSTAIAAARDEDEVCRSVVEGLNDPALGYDFLGIFLLDPATGDRVLRASIGWDGVEGEMRVPPGSGISQQTVLDRQLHYTPRVADVP
;
A
#
# COMPACT_ATOMS: atom_id res chain seq x y z
N MET A 1 32.02 -16.70 33.26
CA MET A 1 31.67 -16.64 31.83
C MET A 1 30.17 -16.49 31.77
N ALA A 2 29.67 -15.26 31.62
CA ALA A 2 28.24 -14.95 31.65
C ALA A 2 27.66 -15.09 30.23
N GLU A 3 26.56 -15.81 30.12
CA GLU A 3 25.77 -15.98 28.90
C GLU A 3 25.24 -14.61 28.44
N PRO A 4 25.32 -14.24 27.15
CA PRO A 4 24.80 -12.97 26.67
C PRO A 4 23.27 -12.96 26.77
N PRO A 5 22.63 -11.83 27.10
CA PRO A 5 21.18 -11.77 27.21
C PRO A 5 20.54 -12.04 25.84
N ARG A 6 19.59 -12.98 25.81
CA ARG A 6 18.73 -13.23 24.66
C ARG A 6 17.92 -11.97 24.37
N THR A 7 17.99 -11.54 23.12
CA THR A 7 17.38 -10.35 22.53
C THR A 7 15.90 -10.22 22.93
N THR A 8 15.55 -9.05 23.44
CA THR A 8 14.19 -8.59 23.75
C THR A 8 13.46 -8.26 22.45
N ASP A 9 12.41 -9.00 22.08
CA ASP A 9 11.54 -8.62 20.94
C ASP A 9 10.08 -8.95 21.24
N PRO A 10 9.41 -8.10 22.05
CA PRO A 10 8.13 -7.53 21.58
C PRO A 10 7.88 -5.98 21.67
N PRO A 11 8.48 -5.18 22.58
CA PRO A 11 8.22 -3.73 22.67
C PRO A 11 8.75 -2.90 21.50
N ASP A 12 9.92 -3.25 20.98
CA ASP A 12 10.63 -2.43 19.99
C ASP A 12 9.93 -2.47 18.62
N ALA A 13 9.45 -3.64 18.20
CA ALA A 13 8.63 -3.78 16.99
C ALA A 13 7.31 -3.01 17.09
N PHE A 14 6.64 -3.06 18.25
CA PHE A 14 5.40 -2.31 18.46
C PHE A 14 5.63 -0.79 18.40
N HIS A 15 6.66 -0.29 19.08
CA HIS A 15 7.02 1.13 19.05
C HIS A 15 7.47 1.59 17.65
N ALA A 16 8.25 0.77 16.95
CA ALA A 16 8.67 1.06 15.57
C ALA A 16 7.46 1.16 14.63
N ARG A 17 6.53 0.20 14.72
CA ARG A 17 5.29 0.22 13.94
C ARG A 17 4.43 1.45 14.27
N GLN A 18 4.26 1.79 15.54
CA GLN A 18 3.51 2.97 15.95
C GLN A 18 4.15 4.26 15.42
N ALA A 19 5.47 4.38 15.50
CA ALA A 19 6.20 5.53 14.98
C ALA A 19 6.06 5.65 13.45
N ALA A 20 6.12 4.53 12.71
CA ALA A 20 5.90 4.50 11.27
C ALA A 20 4.48 4.98 10.89
N LEU A 21 3.44 4.49 11.59
CA LEU A 21 2.06 4.91 11.38
C LEU A 21 1.84 6.40 11.68
N LEU A 22 2.50 6.94 12.72
CA LEU A 22 2.44 8.37 13.02
C LEU A 22 3.07 9.20 11.90
N ARG A 23 4.27 8.82 11.42
CA ARG A 23 4.92 9.50 10.29
C ARG A 23 4.07 9.47 9.03
N LEU A 24 3.53 8.30 8.67
CA LEU A 24 2.61 8.12 7.55
C LEU A 24 1.40 9.05 7.68
N SER A 25 0.76 9.07 8.85
CA SER A 25 -0.42 9.92 9.10
C SER A 25 -0.09 11.41 8.97
N THR A 26 1.05 11.85 9.50
CA THR A 26 1.52 13.23 9.36
C THR A 26 1.82 13.59 7.91
N ALA A 27 2.46 12.70 7.14
CA ALA A 27 2.75 12.94 5.72
C ALA A 27 1.46 13.09 4.90
N ILE A 28 0.49 12.19 5.09
CA ILE A 28 -0.83 12.29 4.44
C ILE A 28 -1.53 13.62 4.79
N ALA A 29 -1.53 14.00 6.07
CA ALA A 29 -2.19 15.23 6.51
C ALA A 29 -1.53 16.51 6.00
N ALA A 30 -0.24 16.46 5.64
CA ALA A 30 0.51 17.60 5.10
C ALA A 30 0.44 17.71 3.56
N ALA A 31 -0.05 16.68 2.87
CA ALA A 31 -0.18 16.67 1.42
C ALA A 31 -1.18 17.75 0.93
N ARG A 32 -0.83 18.40 -0.18
CA ARG A 32 -1.58 19.55 -0.71
C ARG A 32 -2.57 19.18 -1.81
N ASP A 33 -2.38 18.01 -2.41
CA ASP A 33 -3.21 17.50 -3.50
C ASP A 33 -3.31 15.97 -3.48
N GLU A 34 -4.17 15.43 -4.35
CA GLU A 34 -4.47 14.00 -4.43
C GLU A 34 -3.25 13.15 -4.81
N ASP A 35 -2.35 13.67 -5.65
CA ASP A 35 -1.12 12.98 -6.04
C ASP A 35 -0.12 12.91 -4.90
N GLU A 36 0.06 14.00 -4.15
CA GLU A 36 0.87 14.03 -2.94
C GLU A 36 0.31 13.08 -1.87
N VAL A 37 -1.02 12.98 -1.73
CA VAL A 37 -1.66 12.00 -0.83
C VAL A 37 -1.33 10.56 -1.26
N CYS A 38 -1.57 10.21 -2.52
CA CYS A 38 -1.30 8.85 -3.02
C CYS A 38 0.17 8.46 -2.86
N ARG A 39 1.08 9.39 -3.16
CA ARG A 39 2.52 9.19 -3.01
C ARG A 39 2.91 8.96 -1.54
N SER A 40 2.42 9.81 -0.64
CA SER A 40 2.68 9.71 0.80
C SER A 40 2.25 8.36 1.37
N VAL A 41 1.14 7.80 0.87
CA VAL A 41 0.65 6.49 1.31
C VAL A 41 1.60 5.37 0.86
N VAL A 42 1.98 5.29 -0.41
CA VAL A 42 2.85 4.20 -0.89
C VAL A 42 4.24 4.28 -0.30
N GLU A 43 4.81 5.49 -0.17
CA GLU A 43 6.12 5.70 0.44
C GLU A 43 6.12 5.34 1.93
N GLY A 44 5.09 5.78 2.68
CA GLY A 44 5.02 5.50 4.11
C GLY A 44 4.70 4.04 4.45
N LEU A 45 3.88 3.36 3.64
CA LEU A 45 3.59 1.93 3.83
C LEU A 45 4.79 1.03 3.50
N ASN A 46 5.74 1.50 2.69
CA ASN A 46 6.99 0.80 2.39
C ASN A 46 8.04 0.88 3.53
N ASP A 47 7.71 1.54 4.65
CA ASP A 47 8.55 1.53 5.85
C ASP A 47 8.80 0.06 6.31
N PRO A 48 10.06 -0.33 6.59
CA PRO A 48 10.38 -1.68 7.05
C PRO A 48 9.61 -2.14 8.29
N ALA A 49 9.16 -1.21 9.14
CA ALA A 49 8.34 -1.53 10.31
C ALA A 49 6.88 -1.88 9.97
N LEU A 50 6.44 -1.61 8.73
CA LEU A 50 5.11 -1.95 8.20
C LEU A 50 5.15 -3.13 7.23
N GLY A 51 6.27 -3.29 6.49
CA GLY A 51 6.60 -4.51 5.77
C GLY A 51 5.85 -4.75 4.46
N TYR A 52 5.45 -3.67 3.76
CA TYR A 52 4.86 -3.79 2.43
C TYR A 52 5.87 -3.46 1.34
N ASP A 53 6.35 -4.48 0.62
CA ASP A 53 7.40 -4.33 -0.39
C ASP A 53 6.89 -3.80 -1.74
N PHE A 54 5.67 -4.18 -2.13
CA PHE A 54 5.05 -3.83 -3.41
C PHE A 54 3.67 -3.23 -3.19
N LEU A 55 3.46 -2.00 -3.65
CA LEU A 55 2.21 -1.28 -3.44
C LEU A 55 1.83 -0.51 -4.70
N GLY A 56 0.53 -0.44 -4.96
CA GLY A 56 -0.06 0.43 -5.98
C GLY A 56 -1.37 1.03 -5.49
N ILE A 57 -1.56 2.33 -5.71
CA ILE A 57 -2.82 3.02 -5.47
C ILE A 57 -3.45 3.35 -6.80
N PHE A 58 -4.67 2.87 -6.98
CA PHE A 58 -5.48 3.14 -8.15
C PHE A 58 -6.69 3.98 -7.76
N LEU A 59 -6.96 5.04 -8.53
CA LEU A 59 -8.18 5.82 -8.39
C LEU A 59 -9.14 5.52 -9.54
N LEU A 60 -10.43 5.64 -9.28
CA LEU A 60 -11.47 5.42 -10.28
C LEU A 60 -11.65 6.68 -11.13
N ASP A 61 -11.53 6.54 -12.45
CA ASP A 61 -11.91 7.55 -13.41
C ASP A 61 -13.45 7.55 -13.54
N PRO A 62 -14.16 8.63 -13.15
CA PRO A 62 -15.62 8.65 -13.13
C PRO A 62 -16.25 8.64 -14.53
N ALA A 63 -15.50 8.99 -15.58
CA ALA A 63 -16.02 9.02 -16.95
C ALA A 63 -16.01 7.63 -17.60
N THR A 64 -14.98 6.84 -17.30
CA THR A 64 -14.73 5.54 -17.95
C THR A 64 -15.01 4.35 -17.02
N GLY A 65 -14.91 4.56 -15.71
CA GLY A 65 -14.88 3.49 -14.71
C GLY A 65 -13.52 2.80 -14.59
N ASP A 66 -12.50 3.26 -15.32
CA ASP A 66 -11.15 2.70 -15.24
C ASP A 66 -10.55 2.90 -13.86
N ARG A 67 -9.77 1.92 -13.41
CA ARG A 67 -8.84 2.09 -12.30
C ARG A 67 -7.51 2.58 -12.86
N VAL A 68 -7.12 3.81 -12.52
CA VAL A 68 -5.91 4.47 -13.00
C VAL A 68 -4.87 4.47 -11.88
N LEU A 69 -3.69 3.92 -12.14
CA LEU A 69 -2.59 3.94 -11.18
C LEU A 69 -2.13 5.38 -10.95
N ARG A 70 -2.05 5.81 -9.69
CA ARG A 70 -1.62 7.16 -9.29
C ARG A 70 -0.29 7.17 -8.56
N ALA A 71 0.00 6.13 -7.81
CA ALA A 71 1.29 5.96 -7.15
C ALA A 71 1.61 4.48 -7.01
N SER A 72 2.88 4.12 -7.13
CA SER A 72 3.37 2.78 -6.83
C SER A 72 4.78 2.82 -6.28
N ILE A 73 5.17 1.74 -5.60
CA ILE A 73 6.54 1.50 -5.14
C ILE A 73 6.81 -0.01 -5.20
N GLY A 74 8.09 -0.36 -5.41
CA GLY A 74 8.53 -1.75 -5.52
C GLY A 74 8.46 -2.33 -6.94
N TRP A 75 7.84 -1.66 -7.92
CA TRP A 75 7.84 -2.10 -9.32
C TRP A 75 8.70 -1.20 -10.22
N ASP A 76 9.70 -1.79 -10.85
CA ASP A 76 10.46 -1.12 -11.91
C ASP A 76 9.65 -1.05 -13.21
N GLY A 77 9.62 0.12 -13.85
CA GLY A 77 9.05 0.28 -15.19
C GLY A 77 7.52 0.42 -15.29
N VAL A 78 6.81 0.54 -14.16
CA VAL A 78 5.40 0.94 -14.17
C VAL A 78 5.33 2.47 -14.20
N GLU A 79 5.47 3.02 -15.40
CA GLU A 79 5.27 4.45 -15.63
C GLU A 79 3.79 4.79 -15.43
N GLY A 80 3.49 5.99 -14.90
CA GLY A 80 2.21 6.42 -14.30
C GLY A 80 0.96 6.49 -15.19
N GLU A 81 0.80 5.55 -16.12
CA GLU A 81 -0.31 5.48 -17.07
C GLU A 81 -1.03 4.11 -17.06
N MET A 82 -0.68 3.21 -16.13
CA MET A 82 -1.37 1.93 -16.04
C MET A 82 -2.87 2.14 -15.76
N ARG A 83 -3.69 1.68 -16.71
CA ARG A 83 -5.16 1.67 -16.61
C ARG A 83 -5.66 0.24 -16.61
N VAL A 84 -6.56 -0.06 -15.69
CA VAL A 84 -7.26 -1.34 -15.63
C VAL A 84 -8.76 -1.09 -15.89
N PRO A 85 -9.30 -1.58 -17.01
CA PRO A 85 -10.68 -1.30 -17.38
C PRO A 85 -11.69 -2.04 -16.47
N PRO A 86 -12.96 -1.61 -16.43
CA PRO A 86 -14.03 -2.33 -15.77
C PRO A 86 -14.08 -3.81 -16.19
N GLY A 87 -14.33 -4.69 -15.23
CA GLY A 87 -14.40 -6.15 -15.46
C GLY A 87 -13.06 -6.87 -15.48
N SER A 88 -11.92 -6.16 -15.39
CA SER A 88 -10.59 -6.76 -15.44
C SER A 88 -9.85 -6.76 -14.10
N GLY A 89 -9.15 -7.86 -13.82
CA GLY A 89 -8.24 -7.99 -12.67
C GLY A 89 -8.95 -8.16 -11.33
N ILE A 90 -8.20 -8.65 -10.35
CA ILE A 90 -8.73 -9.02 -9.03
C ILE A 90 -9.31 -7.84 -8.24
N SER A 91 -8.87 -6.61 -8.54
CA SER A 91 -9.37 -5.39 -7.89
C SER A 91 -10.80 -5.01 -8.32
N GLN A 92 -11.34 -5.63 -9.38
CA GLN A 92 -12.72 -5.36 -9.84
C GLN A 92 -13.73 -5.68 -8.74
N GLN A 93 -13.54 -6.76 -7.98
CA GLN A 93 -14.50 -7.19 -6.97
C GLN A 93 -14.63 -6.15 -5.85
N THR A 94 -13.51 -5.58 -5.39
CA THR A 94 -13.49 -4.46 -4.42
C THR A 94 -14.27 -3.25 -4.92
N VAL A 95 -14.21 -2.94 -6.21
CA VAL A 95 -14.99 -1.82 -6.78
C VAL A 95 -16.50 -2.09 -6.72
N LEU A 96 -16.90 -3.35 -6.92
CA LEU A 96 -18.31 -3.76 -6.94
C LEU A 96 -18.92 -3.83 -5.54
N ASP A 97 -18.24 -4.44 -4.57
CA ASP A 97 -18.80 -4.72 -3.24
C ASP A 97 -18.25 -3.85 -2.11
N ARG A 98 -17.22 -3.04 -2.39
CA ARG A 98 -16.54 -2.16 -1.43
C ARG A 98 -15.97 -2.91 -0.22
N GLN A 99 -15.62 -4.18 -0.40
CA GLN A 99 -14.99 -5.01 0.62
C GLN A 99 -13.49 -5.21 0.32
N LEU A 100 -12.74 -5.49 1.39
CA LEU A 100 -11.36 -5.95 1.28
C LEU A 100 -11.33 -7.39 0.76
N HIS A 101 -10.56 -7.62 -0.29
CA HIS A 101 -10.32 -8.95 -0.85
C HIS A 101 -8.86 -9.34 -0.62
N TYR A 102 -8.64 -10.38 0.19
CA TYR A 102 -7.34 -10.99 0.37
C TYR A 102 -7.23 -12.23 -0.52
N THR A 103 -6.25 -12.23 -1.41
CA THR A 103 -6.00 -13.31 -2.35
C THR A 103 -4.62 -13.90 -2.09
N PRO A 104 -4.49 -14.98 -1.31
CA PRO A 104 -3.19 -15.59 -0.99
C PRO A 104 -2.54 -16.26 -2.20
N ARG A 105 -3.33 -16.67 -3.19
CA ARG A 105 -2.87 -17.26 -4.45
C ARG A 105 -3.60 -16.63 -5.62
N VAL A 106 -2.93 -15.69 -6.30
CA VAL A 106 -3.54 -14.91 -7.41
C VAL A 106 -3.98 -15.78 -8.57
N ALA A 107 -3.27 -16.89 -8.83
CA ALA A 107 -3.60 -17.82 -9.91
C ALA A 107 -4.93 -18.58 -9.74
N ASP A 108 -5.51 -18.57 -8.53
CA ASP A 108 -6.78 -19.25 -8.25
C ASP A 108 -8.00 -18.36 -8.48
N VAL A 109 -7.79 -17.07 -8.77
CA VAL A 109 -8.88 -16.12 -9.00
C VAL A 109 -9.27 -16.14 -10.48
N PRO A 110 -10.57 -16.32 -10.80
CA PRO A 110 -11.06 -16.34 -12.18
C PRO A 110 -10.86 -15.02 -12.93
#